data_AF-A0A3C1U7M3-F1
#
_entry.id   AF-A0A3C1U7M3-F1
#
_cell.length_a   1.000
_cell.length_b   1.000
_cell.length_c   1.000
_cell.angle_alpha   90.00
_cell.angle_beta   90.00
_cell.angle_gamma   90.00
#
_symmetry.space_group_name_H-M   'P 1'
#
loop_
_entity.id
_entity.type
_entity.pdbx_description
1 polymer ?
#
loop_
_entity_poly.entity_id
_entity_poly.type
_entity_poly.pdbx_seq_one_letter_code
_entity_poly.pdbx_strand_id
1 'polypeptide(L)'
;MAILSGLAFACVFFSYKLPGANPMDATFLGNVMSLLLLPFVFLDSQLFAHGVTPWLVILFMGVFQLGFGYILFSKGIQHTSATTGSILATIEPILNPIWVFLVVGEQPKPLSLVGGAIVLTTIVIYNVILTRQNYRLKTT
;
A
#
# COMPACT_ATOMS: atom_id res chain seq x y z
N MET A 1 2.61 -12.58 -12.83
CA MET A 1 1.98 -11.99 -11.63
C MET A 1 1.86 -10.46 -11.70
N ALA A 2 2.93 -9.71 -12.03
CA ALA A 2 2.93 -8.24 -11.99
C ALA A 2 1.83 -7.53 -12.81
N ILE A 3 1.52 -8.02 -14.03
CA ILE A 3 0.46 -7.45 -14.88
C ILE A 3 -0.92 -7.70 -14.25
N LEU A 4 -1.14 -8.91 -13.73
CA LEU A 4 -2.42 -9.31 -13.13
C LEU A 4 -2.70 -8.51 -11.85
N SER A 5 -1.67 -8.32 -11.00
CA SER A 5 -1.78 -7.49 -9.81
C SER A 5 -2.00 -6.02 -10.16
N GLY A 6 -1.35 -5.51 -11.20
CA GLY A 6 -1.56 -4.14 -11.69
C GLY A 6 -2.99 -3.91 -12.17
N LEU A 7 -3.55 -4.86 -12.93
CA LEU A 7 -4.94 -4.81 -13.39
C LEU A 7 -5.94 -4.85 -12.22
N ALA A 8 -5.71 -5.77 -11.26
CA ALA A 8 -6.55 -5.86 -10.07
C ALA A 8 -6.52 -4.57 -9.24
N PHE A 9 -5.34 -3.97 -9.07
CA PHE A 9 -5.19 -2.69 -8.35
C PHE A 9 -5.92 -1.54 -9.04
N ALA A 10 -5.83 -1.48 -10.38
CA ALA A 10 -6.57 -0.50 -11.18
C ALA A 10 -8.09 -0.66 -11.03
N CYS A 11 -8.59 -1.89 -11.03
CA CYS A 11 -10.01 -2.18 -10.81
C CYS A 11 -10.49 -1.71 -9.42
N VAL A 12 -9.71 -1.94 -8.36
CA VAL A 12 -10.05 -1.48 -6.99
C VAL A 12 -10.14 0.05 -6.94
N PHE A 13 -9.17 0.76 -7.50
CA PHE A 13 -9.18 2.22 -7.55
C PHE A 13 -10.34 2.78 -8.39
N PHE A 14 -10.73 2.08 -9.46
CA PHE A 14 -11.88 2.46 -10.25
C PHE A 14 -13.20 2.26 -9.48
N SER A 15 -13.33 1.16 -8.73
CA SER A 15 -14.48 0.89 -7.88
C SER A 15 -14.68 1.95 -6.80
N TYR A 16 -13.61 2.56 -6.28
CA TYR A 16 -13.70 3.69 -5.34
C TYR A 16 -14.28 4.97 -5.95
N LYS A 17 -14.34 5.10 -7.28
CA LYS A 17 -14.95 6.24 -7.98
C LYS A 17 -16.45 6.09 -8.23
N LEU A 18 -17.04 4.93 -7.92
CA LEU A 18 -18.48 4.70 -8.12
C LEU A 18 -19.32 5.43 -7.06
N PRO A 19 -20.47 6.02 -7.44
CA PRO A 19 -21.34 6.72 -6.49
C PRO A 19 -21.92 5.75 -5.46
N GLY A 20 -21.69 6.05 -4.16
CA GLY A 20 -22.13 5.21 -3.04
C GLY A 20 -21.08 4.21 -2.52
N ALA A 21 -19.88 4.18 -3.08
CA ALA A 21 -18.80 3.32 -2.60
C ALA A 21 -18.21 3.84 -1.28
N ASN A 22 -18.39 3.07 -0.20
CA ASN A 22 -17.71 3.30 1.08
C ASN A 22 -16.35 2.57 1.08
N PRO A 23 -15.21 3.27 1.25
CA PRO A 23 -13.88 2.66 1.27
C PRO A 23 -13.73 1.56 2.33
N MET A 24 -14.46 1.67 3.45
CA MET A 24 -14.42 0.68 4.53
C MET A 24 -15.11 -0.62 4.13
N ASP A 25 -16.26 -0.54 3.46
CA ASP A 25 -17.02 -1.71 3.00
C ASP A 25 -16.26 -2.45 1.90
N ALA A 26 -15.63 -1.70 0.98
CA ALA A 26 -14.79 -2.28 -0.07
C ALA A 26 -13.52 -2.94 0.50
N THR A 27 -12.89 -2.35 1.53
CA THR A 27 -11.79 -2.98 2.27
C THR A 27 -12.23 -4.27 2.95
N PHE A 28 -13.37 -4.23 3.64
CA PHE A 28 -13.90 -5.37 4.36
C PHE A 28 -14.23 -6.52 3.40
N LEU A 29 -14.92 -6.20 2.30
CA LEU A 29 -15.22 -7.18 1.25
C LEU A 29 -13.94 -7.76 0.61
N GLY A 30 -12.90 -6.94 0.39
CA GLY A 30 -11.61 -7.42 -0.10
C GLY A 30 -10.94 -8.43 0.84
N ASN A 31 -11.01 -8.20 2.16
CA ASN A 31 -10.52 -9.15 3.17
C ASN A 31 -11.35 -10.45 3.19
N VAL A 32 -12.68 -10.34 3.06
CA VAL A 32 -13.56 -11.52 2.97
C VAL A 32 -13.27 -12.32 1.69
N MET A 33 -13.09 -11.66 0.55
CA MET A 33 -12.73 -12.31 -0.72
C MET A 33 -11.36 -12.98 -0.64
N SER A 34 -10.45 -12.48 0.19
CA SER A 34 -9.14 -13.12 0.43
C SER A 34 -9.28 -14.49 1.10
N LEU A 35 -10.40 -14.78 1.77
CA LEU A 35 -10.69 -16.13 2.30
C LEU A 35 -10.87 -17.16 1.18
N LEU A 36 -11.22 -16.76 -0.05
CA LEU A 36 -11.28 -17.67 -1.19
C LEU A 36 -9.90 -18.24 -1.54
N LEU A 37 -8.82 -17.61 -1.09
CA LEU A 37 -7.45 -18.08 -1.27
C LEU A 37 -6.98 -19.04 -0.17
N LEU A 38 -7.74 -19.24 0.92
CA LEU A 38 -7.41 -20.20 1.99
C LEU A 38 -7.08 -21.61 1.49
N PRO A 39 -7.81 -22.19 0.51
CA PRO A 39 -7.52 -23.53 0.00
C PRO A 39 -6.12 -23.63 -0.61
N PHE A 40 -5.58 -22.54 -1.17
CA PHE A 40 -4.25 -22.52 -1.77
C PHE A 40 -3.12 -22.61 -0.75
N VAL A 41 -3.39 -22.31 0.53
CA VAL A 41 -2.43 -22.48 1.64
C VAL A 41 -2.05 -23.96 1.78
N PHE A 42 -3.00 -24.87 1.56
CA PHE A 42 -2.76 -26.32 1.65
C PHE A 42 -1.95 -26.88 0.46
N LEU A 43 -1.81 -26.13 -0.63
CA LEU A 43 -0.99 -26.50 -1.78
C LEU A 43 0.49 -26.14 -1.58
N ASP A 44 0.80 -25.28 -0.62
CA ASP A 44 2.16 -24.87 -0.32
C ASP A 44 2.80 -25.79 0.72
N SER A 45 3.59 -26.75 0.25
CA SER A 45 4.30 -27.70 1.12
C SER A 45 5.41 -27.05 1.95
N GLN A 46 5.91 -25.86 1.56
CA GLN A 46 6.97 -25.15 2.29
C GLN A 46 6.43 -24.53 3.59
N LEU A 47 5.17 -24.10 3.58
CA LEU A 47 4.47 -23.56 4.74
C LEU A 47 4.39 -24.58 5.90
N PHE A 48 4.20 -25.86 5.59
CA PHE A 48 4.17 -26.94 6.58
C PHE A 48 5.56 -27.52 6.87
N ALA A 49 6.50 -27.42 5.93
CA ALA A 49 7.88 -27.89 6.11
C ALA A 49 8.69 -27.04 7.09
N HIS A 50 8.38 -25.75 7.24
CA HIS A 50 9.10 -24.82 8.12
C HIS A 50 8.50 -24.68 9.53
N GLY A 51 7.58 -25.57 9.92
CA GLY A 51 7.02 -25.61 11.27
C GLY A 51 6.19 -24.37 11.62
N VAL A 52 6.40 -23.80 12.82
CA VAL A 52 5.56 -22.70 13.36
C VAL A 52 5.96 -21.30 12.91
N THR A 53 7.17 -21.12 12.38
CA THR A 53 7.73 -19.80 12.04
C THR A 53 6.91 -19.04 10.99
N PRO A 54 6.49 -19.64 9.85
CA PRO A 54 5.68 -18.94 8.86
C PRO A 54 4.35 -18.46 9.42
N TRP A 55 3.72 -19.26 10.28
CA TRP A 55 2.46 -18.90 10.94
C TRP A 55 2.61 -17.71 11.88
N LEU A 56 3.71 -17.64 12.64
CA LEU A 56 4.02 -16.49 13.49
C LEU A 56 4.25 -15.23 12.67
N VAL A 57 4.95 -15.33 11.53
CA VAL A 57 5.15 -14.19 10.62
C VAL A 57 3.83 -13.71 10.02
N ILE A 58 2.97 -14.62 9.55
CA ILE A 58 1.64 -14.29 9.04
C ILE A 58 0.81 -13.58 10.11
N LEU A 59 0.81 -14.10 11.34
CA LEU A 59 0.07 -13.50 12.45
C LEU A 59 0.63 -12.12 12.81
N PHE A 60 1.96 -11.97 12.85
CA PHE A 60 2.61 -10.69 13.10
C PHE A 60 2.26 -9.66 12.01
N MET A 61 2.33 -10.02 10.73
CA MET A 61 1.95 -9.13 9.63
C MET A 61 0.45 -8.77 9.69
N GLY A 62 -0.42 -9.73 9.96
CA GLY A 62 -1.85 -9.48 10.07
C GLY A 62 -2.22 -8.55 11.23
N VAL A 63 -1.67 -8.78 12.42
CA VAL A 63 -2.02 -8.00 13.61
C VAL A 63 -1.28 -6.67 13.65
N PHE A 64 0.04 -6.68 13.44
CA PHE A 64 0.88 -5.51 13.63
C PHE A 64 0.98 -4.65 12.38
N GLN A 65 1.13 -5.23 11.20
CA GLN A 65 1.24 -4.43 9.98
C GLN A 65 -0.15 -3.95 9.51
N LEU A 66 -1.13 -4.86 9.40
CA LEU A 66 -2.46 -4.53 8.91
C LEU A 66 -3.38 -4.00 10.00
N GLY A 67 -3.57 -4.75 11.10
CA GLY A 67 -4.53 -4.36 12.16
C GLY A 67 -4.18 -3.04 12.84
N PHE A 68 -2.95 -2.93 13.35
CA PHE A 68 -2.48 -1.70 13.99
C PHE A 68 -2.42 -0.52 13.00
N GLY A 69 -1.99 -0.77 11.75
CA GLY A 69 -2.00 0.21 10.67
C GLY A 69 -3.40 0.77 10.41
N TYR A 70 -4.42 -0.09 10.33
CA TYR A 70 -5.82 0.33 10.14
C TYR A 70 -6.36 1.15 11.31
N ILE A 71 -6.04 0.80 12.55
CA ILE A 71 -6.47 1.56 13.73
C ILE A 71 -5.88 2.97 13.70
N LEU A 72 -4.57 3.08 13.43
CA LEU A 72 -3.89 4.37 13.32
C LEU A 72 -4.42 5.18 12.13
N PHE A 73 -4.65 4.55 10.99
CA PHE A 73 -5.22 5.20 9.80
C PHE A 73 -6.63 5.73 10.07
N SER A 74 -7.50 4.89 10.65
CA SER A 74 -8.89 5.25 10.97
C SER A 74 -8.98 6.36 12.03
N LYS A 75 -8.09 6.37 13.03
CA LYS A 75 -7.97 7.48 13.98
C LYS A 75 -7.39 8.73 13.32
N GLY A 76 -6.38 8.55 12.47
CA GLY A 76 -5.68 9.63 11.77
C GLY A 76 -6.63 10.41 10.87
N ILE A 77 -7.38 9.72 10.01
CA ILE A 77 -8.27 10.36 9.02
C ILE A 77 -9.41 11.19 9.64
N GLN A 78 -9.78 10.90 10.90
CA GLN A 78 -10.74 11.71 11.65
C GLN A 78 -10.16 13.03 12.16
N HIS A 79 -8.82 13.13 12.25
CA HIS A 79 -8.11 14.28 12.79
C HIS A 79 -7.25 15.03 11.75
N THR A 80 -7.02 14.46 10.56
CA THR A 80 -6.27 15.11 9.49
C THR A 80 -7.18 15.89 8.54
N SER A 81 -6.87 17.18 8.37
CA SER A 81 -7.44 17.98 7.28
C SER A 81 -6.95 17.45 5.93
N ALA A 82 -7.71 17.73 4.86
CA ALA A 82 -7.37 17.31 3.49
C ALA A 82 -5.94 17.71 3.07
N THR A 83 -5.42 18.83 3.59
CA THR A 83 -4.06 19.30 3.34
C THR A 83 -3.02 18.41 4.00
N THR A 84 -3.16 18.06 5.28
CA THR A 84 -2.21 17.19 5.98
C THR A 84 -2.24 15.77 5.41
N GLY A 85 -3.44 15.26 5.07
CA GLY A 85 -3.58 13.96 4.41
C GLY A 85 -2.85 13.88 3.08
N SER A 86 -2.92 14.94 2.27
CA SER A 86 -2.19 15.02 0.99
C SER A 86 -0.67 15.03 1.19
N ILE A 87 -0.15 15.68 2.23
CA ILE A 87 1.29 15.67 2.54
C ILE A 87 1.73 14.28 3.00
N LEU A 88 0.95 13.63 3.85
CA LEU A 88 1.24 12.28 4.33
C LEU A 88 1.29 11.26 3.19
N ALA A 89 0.30 11.30 2.28
CA ALA A 89 0.22 10.43 1.12
C ALA A 89 1.41 10.60 0.16
N THR A 90 2.05 11.77 0.17
CA THR A 90 3.25 12.07 -0.61
C THR A 90 4.52 11.55 0.06
N ILE A 91 4.59 11.63 1.38
CA ILE A 91 5.74 11.15 2.16
C ILE A 91 5.81 9.63 2.17
N GLU A 92 4.67 8.95 2.27
CA GLU A 92 4.59 7.49 2.38
C GLU A 92 5.40 6.73 1.31
N PRO A 93 5.25 7.00 0.00
CA PRO A 93 6.00 6.29 -1.02
C PRO A 93 7.48 6.71 -1.11
N ILE A 94 7.89 7.81 -0.47
CA ILE A 94 9.31 8.19 -0.31
C ILE A 94 9.93 7.44 0.87
N LEU A 95 9.16 7.28 1.96
CA LEU A 95 9.60 6.60 3.17
C LEU A 95 9.86 5.11 2.91
N ASN A 96 9.02 4.46 2.08
CA ASN A 96 9.06 3.02 1.86
C ASN A 96 10.42 2.53 1.29
N PRO A 97 10.97 3.11 0.21
CA PRO A 97 12.33 2.79 -0.27
C PRO A 97 13.44 3.09 0.75
N ILE A 98 13.30 4.15 1.54
CA ILE A 98 14.29 4.52 2.58
C ILE A 98 14.34 3.46 3.67
N TRP A 99 13.19 3.00 4.16
CA TRP A 99 13.12 1.94 5.18
C TRP A 99 13.69 0.62 4.66
N VAL A 100 13.41 0.25 3.41
CA VAL A 100 13.98 -0.95 2.79
C VAL A 100 15.50 -0.86 2.71
N PHE A 101 16.05 0.29 2.30
CA PHE A 101 17.50 0.50 2.25
C PHE A 101 18.15 0.39 3.65
N LEU A 102 17.52 0.97 4.68
CA LEU A 102 18.05 0.97 6.04
C LEU A 102 17.98 -0.40 6.73
N VAL A 103 16.89 -1.16 6.52
CA VAL A 103 16.63 -2.40 7.26
C VAL A 103 17.22 -3.62 6.57
N VAL A 104 17.19 -3.69 5.24
CA VAL A 104 17.67 -4.87 4.49
C VAL A 104 19.19 -4.85 4.36
N GLY A 105 19.84 -3.68 4.33
CA GLY A 105 21.31 -3.53 4.39
C GLY A 105 22.09 -4.15 3.21
N GLU A 106 21.43 -4.92 2.33
CA GLU A 106 22.01 -5.43 1.11
C GLU A 106 22.33 -4.29 0.16
N GLN A 107 23.57 -4.23 -0.35
CA GLN A 107 23.94 -3.27 -1.37
C GLN A 107 22.98 -3.43 -2.56
N PRO A 108 22.15 -2.42 -2.86
CA PRO A 108 21.12 -2.57 -3.86
C PRO A 108 21.78 -2.85 -5.20
N LYS A 109 21.42 -3.98 -5.83
CA LYS A 109 21.85 -4.30 -7.19
C LYS A 109 21.54 -3.10 -8.10
N PRO A 110 22.35 -2.85 -9.16
CA PRO A 110 22.17 -1.70 -10.04
C PRO A 110 20.73 -1.54 -10.58
N LEU A 111 20.04 -2.66 -10.82
CA LEU A 111 18.64 -2.66 -11.27
C LEU A 111 17.66 -2.16 -10.20
N SER A 112 17.89 -2.44 -8.91
CA SER A 112 17.06 -1.91 -7.82
C SER A 112 17.24 -0.40 -7.66
N LEU A 113 18.46 0.12 -7.91
CA LEU A 113 18.72 1.56 -7.94
C LEU A 113 17.97 2.25 -9.08
N VAL A 114 17.97 1.66 -10.28
CA VAL A 114 17.22 2.20 -11.43
C VAL A 114 15.72 2.17 -11.16
N GLY A 115 15.19 1.06 -10.63
CA GLY A 115 13.78 0.96 -10.25
C GLY A 115 13.39 1.99 -9.18
N GLY A 116 14.22 2.15 -8.14
CA GLY A 116 14.03 3.17 -7.11
C GLY A 116 14.06 4.60 -7.66
N ALA A 117 15.01 4.90 -8.57
CA ALA A 117 15.11 6.21 -9.21
C ALA A 117 13.87 6.55 -10.06
N ILE A 118 13.33 5.57 -10.81
CA ILE A 118 12.09 5.75 -11.60
C ILE A 118 10.90 6.04 -10.69
N VAL A 119 10.76 5.28 -9.59
CA VAL A 119 9.67 5.47 -8.62
C VAL A 119 9.75 6.85 -7.97
N LEU A 120 10.93 7.24 -7.47
CA LEU A 120 11.15 8.56 -6.87
C LEU A 120 10.85 9.70 -7.86
N THR A 121 11.34 9.59 -9.10
CA THR A 121 11.09 10.59 -10.15
C THR A 121 9.60 10.72 -10.45
N THR A 122 8.89 9.60 -10.57
CA THR A 122 7.44 9.58 -10.83
C THR A 122 6.66 10.25 -9.70
N ILE A 123 7.00 9.95 -8.44
CA ILE A 123 6.34 10.54 -7.26
C ILE A 123 6.54 12.05 -7.21
N VAL A 124 7.77 12.51 -7.46
CA VAL A 124 8.10 13.95 -7.48
C VAL A 124 7.30 14.66 -8.56
N ILE A 125 7.28 14.12 -9.79
CA ILE A 125 6.51 14.70 -10.91
C ILE A 125 5.02 14.76 -10.57
N TYR A 126 4.46 13.65 -10.09
CA TYR A 126 3.04 13.56 -9.72
C TYR A 126 2.68 14.62 -8.65
N ASN A 127 3.53 14.78 -7.63
CA ASN A 127 3.31 15.77 -6.58
C ASN A 127 3.41 17.21 -7.06
N VAL A 128 4.38 17.51 -7.93
CA VAL A 128 4.52 18.84 -8.52
C VAL A 128 3.28 19.20 -9.34
N ILE A 129 2.74 18.25 -10.11
CA ILE A 129 1.53 18.45 -10.91
C ILE A 129 0.30 18.66 -10.00
N LEU A 130 0.12 17.82 -8.98
CA LEU A 130 -0.98 17.94 -8.02
C LEU A 130 -0.95 19.27 -7.26
N THR A 131 0.23 19.66 -6.79
CA THR A 131 0.43 20.95 -6.11
C THR A 131 0.04 22.09 -7.03
N ARG A 132 0.50 22.08 -8.29
CA ARG A 132 0.13 23.10 -9.29
C ARG A 132 -1.38 23.15 -9.57
N GLN A 133 -2.07 22.01 -9.61
CA GLN A 133 -3.53 21.98 -9.82
C GLN A 133 -4.30 22.53 -8.62
N ASN A 134 -3.91 22.17 -7.40
CA ASN A 134 -4.54 22.68 -6.18
C ASN A 134 -4.35 24.19 -6.00
N TYR A 135 -3.20 24.75 -6.38
CA TYR A 135 -2.99 26.19 -6.36
C TYR A 135 -3.87 26.93 -7.37
N ARG A 136 -4.16 26.33 -8.53
CA ARG A 136 -4.93 26.96 -9.61
C ARG A 136 -6.44 27.01 -9.33
N LEU A 137 -6.97 26.08 -8.52
CA LEU A 137 -8.37 26.03 -8.10
C LEU A 137 -8.71 26.99 -6.95
N LYS A 138 -7.72 27.53 -6.24
CA LYS A 138 -7.93 28.45 -5.10
C LYS A 138 -7.96 29.93 -5.48
N THR A 139 -7.71 30.23 -6.76
CA THR A 139 -7.63 31.60 -7.33
C THR A 139 -8.77 31.93 -8.30
N THR A 140 -9.83 31.12 -8.35
CA THR A 140 -11.09 31.39 -9.06
C THR A 140 -12.22 31.37 -8.03
#